data_AF-A0A286UQ82-F1
#
_entry.id   AF-A0A286UQ82-F1
#
_cell.length_a   1.000
_cell.length_b   1.000
_cell.length_c   1.000
_cell.angle_alpha   90.00
_cell.angle_beta   90.00
_cell.angle_gamma   90.00
#
_symmetry.space_group_name_H-M   'P 1'
#
loop_
_entity.id
_entity.type
_entity.pdbx_description
1 polymer ?
#
loop_
_entity_poly.entity_id
_entity_poly.type
_entity_poly.pdbx_seq_one_letter_code
_entity_poly.pdbx_strand_id
1 'polypeptide(L)'
;MNDKWAHIFWHSRDFKTVYSEVNSLCNVMCDRRQSEFCSHFAALPGFYNLLFLHLEPISTILPAVFTWSFPGATWFFNELIPGDVSGAGSLDPRSSMAVMQLTNCYLLLGLISSLVFRAIRDALPNDPAAQERILGASLTALAIADVTHIIVTLIGLPPSIRFSPQLWNSMTHGNITTVIFLLSGRLAWFWGIGRKRMSSTSGSEAPVKLTYTLASRASQLAQIQTFGVRDTLAAAFPATPAHSYEFETSFMRTAGDKNQTQALYVIGGGTSGGKSLWTDELEAALLRPPQSAREVTTSEDGESTARVDMLVHCLKDMPTSLPEGCELGAILEREDPVDSLVVKEGLPYKSLDDLPDGSVVGTSSIRRVAQLRRHYPKLQFQDVRGNLNTRLAKLDAPGGPYSALILAKAGMVRLGKGDRLTADLGAPILYYAVGQAALAVEIRTGDSAVKALCLALNHRPTELKCRAERALLRVLEGGCSVPVGVHTEYIQTSAPEEPPRGTLTITGTVTSLDGKQHVEHTLKEDIGSPEDAETVGSKLATILVNTGAKEILEEITRDKAAKQAAEAAKP
;
A
#
# COMPACT_ATOMS: atom_id res chain seq x y z
N MET A 1 37.94 21.91 -39.60
CA MET A 1 36.67 21.29 -39.14
C MET A 1 35.55 21.39 -40.18
N ASN A 2 35.64 22.24 -41.23
CA ASN A 2 34.52 22.47 -42.17
C ASN A 2 34.41 21.49 -43.36
N ASP A 3 35.49 20.90 -43.87
CA ASP A 3 35.40 20.12 -45.13
C ASP A 3 34.82 18.70 -44.96
N LYS A 4 34.96 18.08 -43.78
CA LYS A 4 34.42 16.74 -43.53
C LYS A 4 32.89 16.72 -43.40
N TRP A 5 32.30 17.76 -42.82
CA TRP A 5 30.84 17.84 -42.64
C TRP A 5 30.12 18.04 -43.97
N ALA A 6 30.65 18.90 -44.84
CA ALA A 6 30.06 19.11 -46.17
C ALA A 6 30.08 17.83 -47.02
N HIS A 7 31.16 17.04 -46.94
CA HIS A 7 31.31 15.82 -47.74
C HIS A 7 30.40 14.67 -47.28
N ILE A 8 30.10 14.54 -45.98
CA ILE A 8 29.20 13.51 -45.43
C ILE A 8 27.75 13.75 -45.87
N PHE A 9 27.33 15.02 -45.91
CA PHE A 9 25.94 15.40 -46.22
C PHE A 9 25.63 15.45 -47.73
N TRP A 10 26.61 15.72 -48.60
CA TRP A 10 26.37 15.92 -50.03
C TRP A 10 26.77 14.76 -50.95
N HIS A 11 27.54 13.76 -50.49
CA HIS A 11 28.06 12.68 -51.36
C HIS A 11 27.69 11.24 -50.95
N SER A 12 26.96 11.05 -49.86
CA SER A 12 26.51 9.74 -49.39
C SER A 12 25.21 9.30 -50.09
N ARG A 13 25.16 8.05 -50.58
CA ARG A 13 24.02 7.51 -51.37
C ARG A 13 22.92 6.81 -50.55
N ASP A 14 23.09 6.63 -49.23
CA ASP A 14 22.07 6.06 -48.34
C ASP A 14 22.22 6.61 -46.90
N PHE A 15 21.09 6.92 -46.27
CA PHE A 15 20.94 7.44 -44.90
C PHE A 15 21.61 6.54 -43.86
N LYS A 16 21.66 5.22 -44.10
CA LYS A 16 22.35 4.26 -43.21
C LYS A 16 23.86 4.55 -43.08
N THR A 17 24.50 4.96 -44.17
CA THR A 17 25.93 5.29 -44.19
C THR A 17 26.21 6.58 -43.43
N VAL A 18 25.39 7.62 -43.65
CA VAL A 18 25.44 8.89 -42.90
C VAL A 18 25.24 8.65 -41.41
N TYR A 19 24.23 7.87 -41.05
CA TYR A 19 23.96 7.50 -39.66
C TYR A 19 25.17 6.82 -39.02
N SER A 20 25.78 5.84 -39.69
CA SER A 20 26.93 5.10 -39.16
C SER A 20 28.15 5.99 -38.92
N GLU A 21 28.45 6.91 -39.84
CA GLU A 21 29.59 7.82 -39.73
C GLU A 21 29.38 8.89 -38.64
N VAL A 22 28.18 9.46 -38.56
CA VAL A 22 27.83 10.45 -37.53
C VAL A 22 27.75 9.79 -36.15
N ASN A 23 27.18 8.60 -36.04
CA ASN A 23 27.10 7.88 -34.78
C ASN A 23 28.48 7.44 -34.26
N SER A 24 29.40 7.10 -35.16
CA SER A 24 30.82 6.85 -34.82
C SER A 24 31.49 8.10 -34.24
N LEU A 25 31.27 9.27 -34.85
CA LEU A 25 31.79 10.55 -34.35
C LEU A 25 31.18 10.95 -33.00
N CYS A 26 29.87 10.74 -32.80
CA CYS A 26 29.19 10.98 -31.52
C CYS A 26 29.74 10.07 -30.40
N ASN A 27 30.00 8.79 -30.69
CA ASN A 27 30.59 7.86 -29.73
C ASN A 27 32.02 8.26 -29.35
N VAL A 28 32.84 8.72 -30.31
CA VAL A 28 34.19 9.25 -30.06
C VAL A 28 34.17 10.52 -29.20
N MET A 29 33.12 11.34 -29.30
CA MET A 29 32.93 12.53 -28.45
C MET A 29 32.49 12.19 -27.02
N CYS A 30 31.66 11.14 -26.83
CA CYS A 30 31.26 10.66 -25.50
C CYS A 30 32.43 10.05 -24.70
N ASP A 31 33.35 9.34 -25.36
CA ASP A 31 34.45 8.62 -24.70
C ASP A 31 35.56 9.56 -24.17
N ARG A 32 35.62 10.82 -24.64
CA ARG A 32 36.67 11.80 -24.28
C ARG A 32 36.28 12.82 -23.22
N ARG A 33 35.01 12.95 -22.85
CA ARG A 33 34.55 13.81 -21.74
C ARG A 33 33.34 13.19 -21.07
N GLN A 34 33.49 12.76 -19.80
CA GLN A 34 32.36 12.53 -18.89
C GLN A 34 31.54 13.82 -18.78
N SER A 35 30.53 13.97 -19.64
CA SER A 35 29.67 15.16 -19.69
C SER A 35 28.22 14.72 -19.82
N GLU A 36 27.30 15.55 -19.29
CA GLU A 36 25.85 15.35 -19.27
C GLU A 36 25.20 15.03 -20.63
N PHE A 37 25.93 15.21 -21.74
CA PHE A 37 25.54 14.77 -23.08
C PHE A 37 25.38 13.25 -23.22
N CYS A 38 25.96 12.46 -22.31
CA CYS A 38 25.96 11.00 -22.36
C CYS A 38 24.99 10.37 -21.34
N SER A 39 23.91 11.07 -20.95
CA SER A 39 22.85 10.46 -20.13
C SER A 39 22.20 9.30 -20.89
N HIS A 40 22.06 8.12 -20.27
CA HIS A 40 21.47 6.94 -20.89
C HIS A 40 19.98 7.17 -21.21
N PHE A 41 19.66 7.60 -22.44
CA PHE A 41 18.29 7.75 -22.92
C PHE A 41 17.98 6.65 -23.95
N ALA A 42 17.45 5.54 -23.46
CA ALA A 42 17.28 4.33 -24.25
C ALA A 42 16.35 4.52 -25.48
N ALA A 43 15.33 5.38 -25.36
CA ALA A 43 14.39 5.65 -26.45
C ALA A 43 14.89 6.64 -27.52
N LEU A 44 15.88 7.48 -27.19
CA LEU A 44 16.55 8.42 -28.12
C LEU A 44 18.07 8.24 -28.06
N PRO A 45 18.61 7.14 -28.62
CA PRO A 45 20.05 6.86 -28.55
C PRO A 45 20.84 7.64 -29.62
N GLY A 46 22.13 7.88 -29.33
CA GLY A 46 23.13 8.30 -30.30
C GLY A 46 22.74 9.53 -31.11
N PHE A 47 22.71 9.39 -32.44
CA PHE A 47 22.35 10.47 -33.37
C PHE A 47 20.99 11.11 -33.10
N TYR A 48 19.97 10.33 -32.68
CA TYR A 48 18.64 10.87 -32.39
C TYR A 48 18.64 11.79 -31.17
N ASN A 49 19.49 11.49 -30.19
CA ASN A 49 19.72 12.35 -29.04
C ASN A 49 20.21 13.73 -29.49
N LEU A 50 21.30 13.74 -30.26
CA LEU A 50 21.89 14.96 -30.79
C LEU A 50 20.88 15.75 -31.65
N LEU A 51 20.17 15.06 -32.53
CA LEU A 51 19.23 15.69 -33.45
C LEU A 51 18.05 16.33 -32.71
N PHE A 52 17.33 15.56 -31.90
CA PHE A 52 16.04 15.98 -31.35
C PHE A 52 16.13 16.70 -29.98
N LEU A 53 17.19 16.48 -29.20
CA LEU A 53 17.35 17.17 -27.91
C LEU A 53 18.22 18.42 -27.98
N HIS A 54 18.96 18.60 -29.08
CA HIS A 54 19.91 19.69 -29.22
C HIS A 54 19.72 20.46 -30.52
N LEU A 55 19.97 19.84 -31.69
CA LEU A 55 19.99 20.55 -32.96
C LEU A 55 18.62 21.14 -33.33
N GLU A 56 17.56 20.34 -33.22
CA GLU A 56 16.20 20.79 -33.52
C GLU A 56 15.73 21.90 -32.57
N PRO A 57 15.78 21.74 -31.22
CA PRO A 57 15.44 22.81 -30.30
C PRO A 57 16.18 24.11 -30.59
N ILE A 58 17.50 24.05 -30.82
CA ILE A 58 18.30 25.23 -31.17
C ILE A 58 17.75 25.89 -32.44
N SER A 59 17.51 25.11 -33.51
CA SER A 59 16.99 25.64 -34.77
C SER A 59 15.62 26.30 -34.64
N THR A 60 14.75 25.79 -33.77
CA THR A 60 13.40 26.34 -33.54
C THR A 60 13.39 27.55 -32.61
N ILE A 61 14.37 27.67 -31.70
CA ILE A 61 14.47 28.79 -30.75
C ILE A 61 15.10 30.03 -31.40
N LEU A 62 16.10 29.84 -32.27
CA LEU A 62 16.85 30.94 -32.90
C LEU A 62 15.97 32.00 -33.60
N PRO A 63 14.91 31.64 -34.35
CA PRO A 63 13.96 32.60 -34.92
C PRO A 63 13.38 33.60 -33.92
N ALA A 64 13.02 33.15 -32.71
CA ALA A 64 12.51 34.01 -31.65
C ALA A 64 13.57 35.00 -31.17
N VAL A 65 14.80 34.51 -30.97
CA VAL A 65 15.94 35.35 -30.57
C VAL A 65 16.22 36.45 -31.60
N PHE A 66 16.28 36.08 -32.90
CA PHE A 66 16.54 37.04 -33.97
C PHE A 66 15.39 38.03 -34.18
N THR A 67 14.14 37.59 -33.97
CA THR A 67 12.95 38.45 -34.12
C THR A 67 12.81 39.46 -32.98
N TRP A 68 13.09 39.04 -31.74
CA TRP A 68 12.98 39.90 -30.55
C TRP A 68 14.17 40.82 -30.37
N SER A 69 15.34 40.41 -30.86
CA SER A 69 16.60 41.14 -30.73
C SER A 69 17.04 41.65 -32.11
N PHE A 70 18.32 41.48 -32.43
CA PHE A 70 18.88 41.76 -33.74
C PHE A 70 18.90 40.46 -34.58
N PRO A 71 18.50 40.49 -35.88
CA PRO A 71 18.23 41.66 -36.73
C PRO A 71 16.80 42.24 -36.67
N GLY A 72 15.89 41.64 -35.91
CA GLY A 72 14.54 42.14 -35.63
C GLY A 72 13.44 41.60 -36.54
N ALA A 73 12.18 41.88 -36.18
CA ALA A 73 10.99 41.35 -36.87
C ALA A 73 10.89 41.75 -38.36
N THR A 74 11.30 42.97 -38.72
CA THR A 74 11.30 43.43 -40.12
C THR A 74 12.24 42.60 -41.00
N TRP A 75 13.45 42.29 -40.49
CA TRP A 75 14.38 41.43 -41.21
C TRP A 75 13.82 40.02 -41.36
N PHE A 76 13.31 39.45 -40.26
CA PHE A 76 12.72 38.11 -40.28
C PHE A 76 11.59 37.99 -41.30
N PHE A 77 10.71 38.99 -41.37
CA PHE A 77 9.62 39.04 -42.34
C PHE A 77 10.12 39.03 -43.80
N ASN A 78 11.15 39.83 -44.09
CA ASN A 78 11.70 39.92 -45.45
C ASN A 78 12.41 38.63 -45.88
N GLU A 79 12.94 37.86 -44.94
CA GLU A 79 13.56 36.58 -45.22
C GLU A 79 12.54 35.45 -45.49
N LEU A 80 11.24 35.65 -45.23
CA LEU A 80 10.22 34.61 -45.45
C LEU A 80 10.11 34.17 -46.92
N ILE A 81 10.43 35.06 -47.87
CA ILE A 81 10.40 34.78 -49.31
C ILE A 81 11.71 35.30 -49.95
N PRO A 82 12.47 34.47 -50.67
CA PRO A 82 13.68 34.92 -51.37
C PRO A 82 13.36 35.97 -52.45
N GLY A 83 14.05 37.10 -52.43
CA GLY A 83 13.94 38.14 -53.45
C GLY A 83 14.68 39.44 -53.09
N ASP A 84 14.94 40.28 -54.10
CA ASP A 84 15.56 41.59 -53.92
C ASP A 84 14.52 42.58 -53.38
N VAL A 85 14.40 42.68 -52.05
CA VAL A 85 13.66 43.78 -51.42
C VAL A 85 14.65 44.86 -51.03
N SER A 86 15.03 45.66 -52.02
CA SER A 86 15.60 46.98 -51.80
C SER A 86 14.52 47.87 -51.18
N GLY A 87 14.56 48.09 -49.86
CA GLY A 87 13.74 49.12 -49.18
C GLY A 87 13.13 48.69 -47.86
N ALA A 88 13.87 48.89 -46.76
CA ALA A 88 13.38 48.76 -45.41
C ALA A 88 12.35 49.86 -45.08
N GLY A 89 11.06 49.53 -45.15
CA GLY A 89 10.02 50.19 -44.37
C GLY A 89 9.85 49.46 -43.03
N SER A 90 9.51 50.18 -41.96
CA SER A 90 9.05 49.51 -40.73
C SER A 90 7.79 48.71 -41.04
N LEU A 91 7.73 47.44 -40.60
CA LEU A 91 6.50 46.65 -40.68
C LEU A 91 5.34 47.42 -40.04
N ASP A 92 4.14 47.31 -40.61
CA ASP A 92 2.96 47.81 -39.92
C ASP A 92 2.77 47.05 -38.60
N PRO A 93 2.13 47.66 -37.59
CA PRO A 93 2.01 47.06 -36.26
C PRO A 93 1.34 45.67 -36.25
N ARG A 94 0.45 45.37 -37.22
CA ARG A 94 -0.23 44.06 -37.28
C ARG A 94 0.71 42.99 -37.80
N SER A 95 1.47 43.26 -38.87
CA SER A 95 2.47 42.34 -39.40
C SER A 95 3.60 42.09 -38.40
N SER A 96 4.06 43.15 -37.70
CA SER A 96 5.05 43.03 -36.64
C SER A 96 4.57 42.11 -35.51
N MET A 97 3.34 42.33 -35.02
CA MET A 97 2.74 41.48 -33.98
C MET A 97 2.56 40.03 -34.45
N ALA A 98 2.13 39.80 -35.69
CA ALA A 98 1.97 38.45 -36.23
C ALA A 98 3.31 37.69 -36.31
N VAL A 99 4.38 38.37 -36.77
CA VAL A 99 5.73 37.79 -36.81
C VAL A 99 6.24 37.46 -35.41
N MET A 100 6.09 38.38 -34.45
CA MET A 100 6.52 38.16 -33.07
C MET A 100 5.77 37.00 -32.40
N GLN A 101 4.46 36.88 -32.63
CA GLN A 101 3.64 35.77 -32.12
C GLN A 101 4.03 34.44 -32.76
N LEU A 102 4.25 34.42 -34.08
CA LEU A 102 4.72 33.23 -34.79
C LEU A 102 6.06 32.73 -34.22
N THR A 103 7.02 33.62 -34.01
CA THR A 103 8.31 33.22 -33.45
C THR A 103 8.22 32.80 -31.99
N ASN A 104 7.25 33.34 -31.23
CA ASN A 104 6.97 32.85 -29.88
C ASN A 104 6.43 31.41 -29.88
N CYS A 105 5.63 31.04 -30.89
CA CYS A 105 5.22 29.64 -31.07
C CYS A 105 6.41 28.73 -31.37
N TYR A 106 7.39 29.19 -32.16
CA TYR A 106 8.61 28.42 -32.42
C TYR A 106 9.49 28.25 -31.18
N LEU A 107 9.59 29.28 -30.32
CA LEU A 107 10.24 29.15 -29.02
C LEU A 107 9.55 28.09 -28.15
N LEU A 108 8.22 28.15 -28.04
CA LEU A 108 7.45 27.18 -27.26
C LEU A 108 7.70 25.75 -27.78
N LEU A 109 7.69 25.55 -29.09
CA LEU A 109 7.99 24.25 -29.70
C LEU A 109 9.39 23.74 -29.33
N GLY A 110 10.40 24.61 -29.44
CA GLY A 110 11.77 24.27 -29.06
C GLY A 110 11.93 23.96 -27.57
N LEU A 111 11.23 24.68 -26.70
CA LEU A 111 11.21 24.41 -25.26
C LEU A 111 10.50 23.09 -24.95
N ILE A 112 9.40 22.76 -25.63
CA ILE A 112 8.70 21.48 -25.45
C ILE A 112 9.63 20.32 -25.85
N SER A 113 10.23 20.37 -27.04
CA SER A 113 11.15 19.31 -27.50
C SER A 113 12.39 19.19 -26.60
N SER A 114 12.86 20.28 -26.00
CA SER A 114 14.00 20.30 -25.08
C SER A 114 13.63 19.80 -23.67
N LEU A 115 12.51 20.24 -23.10
CA LEU A 115 12.17 19.98 -21.70
C LEU A 115 11.34 18.70 -21.54
N VAL A 116 10.35 18.47 -22.40
CA VAL A 116 9.44 17.31 -22.26
C VAL A 116 10.17 16.00 -22.51
N PHE A 117 11.05 15.94 -23.51
CA PHE A 117 11.82 14.72 -23.78
C PHE A 117 12.79 14.39 -22.64
N ARG A 118 13.39 15.41 -22.00
CA ARG A 118 14.21 15.23 -20.80
C ARG A 118 13.37 14.80 -19.59
N ALA A 119 12.18 15.38 -19.41
CA ALA A 119 11.26 14.97 -18.37
C ALA A 119 10.82 13.50 -18.52
N ILE A 120 10.57 13.02 -19.75
CA ILE A 120 10.25 11.61 -20.02
C ILE A 120 11.42 10.69 -19.62
N ARG A 121 12.66 11.06 -19.99
CA ARG A 121 13.87 10.32 -19.60
C ARG A 121 13.98 10.22 -18.07
N ASP A 122 13.78 11.33 -17.38
CA ASP A 122 14.02 11.42 -15.93
C ASP A 122 12.87 10.80 -15.11
N ALA A 123 11.63 10.84 -15.60
CA ALA A 123 10.47 10.28 -14.91
C ALA A 123 10.32 8.76 -15.09
N LEU A 124 10.84 8.20 -16.19
CA LEU A 124 10.69 6.78 -16.54
C LEU A 124 12.03 6.05 -16.73
N PRO A 125 13.00 6.14 -15.80
CA PRO A 125 14.37 5.66 -16.02
C PRO A 125 14.46 4.15 -16.28
N ASN A 126 13.50 3.38 -15.75
CA ASN A 126 13.46 1.92 -15.85
C ASN A 126 12.36 1.38 -16.78
N ASP A 127 11.66 2.24 -17.52
CA ASP A 127 10.58 1.83 -18.45
C ASP A 127 10.84 2.37 -19.86
N PRO A 128 11.78 1.77 -20.61
CA PRO A 128 12.14 2.22 -21.96
C PRO A 128 11.00 2.04 -22.97
N ALA A 129 10.03 1.15 -22.70
CA ALA A 129 8.87 0.94 -23.57
C ALA A 129 7.85 2.07 -23.42
N ALA A 130 7.58 2.53 -22.19
CA ALA A 130 6.77 3.72 -21.96
C ALA A 130 7.45 4.98 -22.50
N GLN A 131 8.78 5.12 -22.34
CA GLN A 131 9.53 6.20 -22.97
C GLN A 131 9.32 6.21 -24.50
N GLU A 132 9.47 5.05 -25.16
CA GLU A 132 9.28 4.92 -26.60
C GLU A 132 7.85 5.28 -27.03
N ARG A 133 6.82 4.90 -26.26
CA ARG A 133 5.42 5.21 -26.56
C ARG A 133 5.13 6.70 -26.51
N ILE A 134 5.57 7.38 -25.44
CA ILE A 134 5.30 8.82 -25.26
C ILE A 134 6.11 9.65 -26.28
N LEU A 135 7.37 9.27 -26.51
CA LEU A 135 8.18 9.88 -27.56
C LEU A 135 7.60 9.63 -28.95
N GLY A 136 7.13 8.42 -29.24
CA GLY A 136 6.49 8.08 -30.50
C GLY A 136 5.27 8.96 -30.80
N ALA A 137 4.43 9.23 -29.80
CA ALA A 137 3.30 10.14 -29.95
C ALA A 137 3.77 11.58 -30.28
N SER A 138 4.80 12.06 -29.59
CA SER A 138 5.36 13.40 -29.80
C SER A 138 6.03 13.53 -31.18
N LEU A 139 6.84 12.56 -31.58
CA LEU A 139 7.49 12.51 -32.89
C LEU A 139 6.48 12.36 -34.03
N THR A 140 5.34 11.71 -33.80
CA THR A 140 4.24 11.64 -34.78
C THR A 140 3.63 13.02 -35.01
N ALA A 141 3.31 13.74 -33.93
CA ALA A 141 2.77 15.10 -34.04
C ALA A 141 3.75 16.04 -34.77
N LEU A 142 5.05 15.94 -34.44
CA LEU A 142 6.09 16.71 -35.11
C LEU A 142 6.25 16.31 -36.58
N ALA A 143 6.17 15.02 -36.94
CA ALA A 143 6.26 14.59 -38.33
C ALA A 143 5.10 15.12 -39.19
N ILE A 144 3.90 15.19 -38.62
CA ILE A 144 2.74 15.82 -39.28
C ILE A 144 3.03 17.32 -39.48
N ALA A 145 3.52 18.00 -38.44
CA ALA A 145 3.90 19.41 -38.53
C ALA A 145 4.95 19.64 -39.62
N ASP A 146 6.01 18.81 -39.68
CA ASP A 146 7.07 18.88 -40.70
C ASP A 146 6.50 18.84 -42.13
N VAL A 147 5.62 17.87 -42.42
CA VAL A 147 4.99 17.73 -43.73
C VAL A 147 4.14 18.96 -44.06
N THR A 148 3.30 19.39 -43.12
CA THR A 148 2.45 20.56 -43.34
C THR A 148 3.27 21.84 -43.53
N HIS A 149 4.36 22.01 -42.79
CA HIS A 149 5.25 23.17 -42.87
C HIS A 149 5.96 23.25 -44.23
N ILE A 150 6.48 22.12 -44.73
CA ILE A 150 7.09 22.03 -46.06
C ILE A 150 6.07 22.40 -47.13
N ILE A 151 4.85 21.83 -47.08
CA ILE A 151 3.79 22.08 -48.07
C ILE A 151 3.39 23.57 -48.07
N VAL A 152 3.12 24.14 -46.89
CA VAL A 152 2.73 25.55 -46.77
C VAL A 152 3.84 26.47 -47.27
N THR A 153 5.11 26.16 -46.97
CA THR A 153 6.25 26.93 -47.47
C THR A 153 6.33 26.87 -49.00
N LEU A 154 6.17 25.70 -49.61
CA LEU A 154 6.18 25.54 -51.07
C LEU A 154 5.04 26.30 -51.75
N ILE A 155 3.84 26.30 -51.15
CA ILE A 155 2.69 27.07 -51.64
C ILE A 155 2.99 28.58 -51.58
N GLY A 156 3.61 29.04 -50.48
CA GLY A 156 3.98 30.44 -50.28
C GLY A 156 5.08 30.96 -51.21
N LEU A 157 5.95 30.08 -51.72
CA LEU A 157 7.03 30.48 -52.63
C LEU A 157 6.50 30.85 -54.04
N PRO A 158 7.08 31.89 -54.67
CA PRO A 158 6.84 32.22 -56.07
C PRO A 158 7.14 31.03 -57.00
N PRO A 159 6.32 30.80 -58.06
CA PRO A 159 6.50 29.66 -58.96
C PRO A 159 7.89 29.56 -59.61
N SER A 160 8.58 30.69 -59.83
CA SER A 160 9.91 30.75 -60.45
C SER A 160 11.04 30.17 -59.59
N ILE A 161 10.89 30.20 -58.26
CA ILE A 161 11.92 29.74 -57.32
C ILE A 161 11.50 28.52 -56.50
N ARG A 162 10.23 28.13 -56.56
CA ARG A 162 9.62 27.05 -55.76
C ARG A 162 10.39 25.73 -55.77
N PHE A 163 11.01 25.37 -56.90
CA PHE A 163 11.76 24.11 -57.07
C PHE A 163 13.22 24.34 -57.46
N SER A 164 13.76 25.51 -57.14
CA SER A 164 15.12 25.94 -57.47
C SER A 164 15.92 26.16 -56.18
N PRO A 165 16.39 25.08 -55.50
CA PRO A 165 17.04 25.19 -54.19
C PRO A 165 18.29 26.08 -54.18
N GLN A 166 18.97 26.21 -55.31
CA GLN A 166 20.10 27.13 -55.49
C GLN A 166 19.74 28.62 -55.40
N LEU A 167 18.45 28.95 -55.47
CA LEU A 167 17.91 30.32 -55.35
C LEU A 167 17.27 30.58 -53.98
N TRP A 168 17.30 29.60 -53.07
CA TRP A 168 16.72 29.75 -51.74
C TRP A 168 17.66 30.50 -50.80
N ASN A 169 17.09 31.38 -49.98
CA ASN A 169 17.80 32.00 -48.87
C ASN A 169 17.90 31.04 -47.67
N SER A 170 18.59 31.46 -46.62
CA SER A 170 18.79 30.66 -45.40
C SER A 170 17.48 30.24 -44.74
N MET A 171 16.48 31.13 -44.71
CA MET A 171 15.18 30.84 -44.11
C MET A 171 14.39 29.79 -44.91
N THR A 172 14.43 29.87 -46.24
CA THR A 172 13.78 28.88 -47.10
C THR A 172 14.46 27.51 -46.99
N HIS A 173 15.79 27.47 -46.92
CA HIS A 173 16.53 26.23 -46.60
C HIS A 173 16.18 25.70 -45.20
N GLY A 174 16.01 26.58 -44.21
CA GLY A 174 15.54 26.21 -42.89
C GLY A 174 14.16 25.55 -42.92
N ASN A 175 13.21 26.14 -43.66
CA ASN A 175 11.83 25.67 -43.72
C ASN A 175 11.64 24.40 -44.54
N ILE A 176 12.48 24.17 -45.56
CA ILE A 176 12.34 23.02 -46.46
C ILE A 176 13.45 22.01 -46.20
N THR A 177 14.70 22.37 -46.45
CA THR A 177 15.83 21.42 -46.39
C THR A 177 16.05 20.88 -44.98
N THR A 178 16.10 21.75 -43.97
CA THR A 178 16.29 21.31 -42.57
C THR A 178 15.09 20.50 -42.08
N VAL A 179 13.86 20.91 -42.43
CA VAL A 179 12.65 20.17 -42.03
C VAL A 179 12.55 18.81 -42.73
N ILE A 180 12.97 18.68 -43.99
CA ILE A 180 13.09 17.38 -44.67
C ILE A 180 14.10 16.47 -43.95
N PHE A 181 15.22 17.02 -43.49
CA PHE A 181 16.21 16.27 -42.72
C PHE A 181 15.64 15.80 -41.37
N LEU A 182 14.92 16.68 -40.67
CA LEU A 182 14.20 16.39 -39.43
C LEU A 182 13.12 15.31 -39.60
N LEU A 183 12.31 15.41 -40.67
CA LEU A 183 11.31 14.42 -41.03
C LEU A 183 11.96 13.07 -41.35
N SER A 184 13.05 13.07 -42.12
CA SER A 184 13.81 11.86 -42.44
C SER A 184 14.34 11.18 -41.18
N GLY A 185 14.85 11.97 -40.22
CA GLY A 185 15.25 11.48 -38.90
C GLY A 185 14.09 10.82 -38.15
N ARG A 186 12.89 11.42 -38.17
CA ARG A 186 11.70 10.83 -37.53
C ARG A 186 11.29 9.53 -38.19
N LEU A 187 11.23 9.50 -39.52
CA LEU A 187 10.89 8.29 -40.28
C LEU A 187 11.90 7.18 -40.04
N ALA A 188 13.19 7.50 -39.98
CA ALA A 188 14.25 6.56 -39.62
C ALA A 188 14.09 6.03 -38.19
N TRP A 189 13.70 6.89 -37.25
CA TRP A 189 13.38 6.48 -35.88
C TRP A 189 12.19 5.51 -35.85
N PHE A 190 11.10 5.79 -36.58
CA PHE A 190 9.96 4.88 -36.69
C PHE A 190 10.33 3.55 -37.37
N TRP A 191 11.22 3.57 -38.36
CA TRP A 191 11.76 2.36 -39.00
C TRP A 191 12.78 1.60 -38.15
N GLY A 192 13.15 2.12 -36.97
CA GLY A 192 14.10 1.45 -36.08
C GLY A 192 15.54 1.48 -36.58
N ILE A 193 15.89 2.39 -37.48
CA ILE A 193 17.27 2.53 -37.98
C ILE A 193 18.13 3.02 -36.83
N GLY A 194 19.20 2.30 -36.48
CA GLY A 194 20.15 2.78 -35.47
C GLY A 194 19.69 2.71 -34.01
N ARG A 195 18.48 2.19 -33.75
CA ARG A 195 17.96 1.94 -32.40
C ARG A 195 17.40 0.52 -32.32
N LYS A 196 17.44 -0.08 -31.14
CA LYS A 196 16.64 -1.28 -30.88
C LYS A 196 15.20 -0.82 -30.64
N ARG A 197 14.24 -1.31 -31.43
CA ARG A 197 12.83 -1.10 -31.11
C ARG A 197 12.58 -1.78 -29.77
N MET A 198 12.13 -1.00 -28.79
CA MET A 198 11.61 -1.54 -27.54
C MET A 198 10.24 -2.08 -27.90
N SER A 199 10.25 -3.28 -28.49
CA SER A 199 9.03 -4.02 -28.71
C SER A 199 8.34 -4.08 -27.36
N SER A 200 7.05 -3.72 -27.33
CA SER A 200 6.14 -4.32 -26.35
C SER A 200 6.17 -5.81 -26.66
N THR A 201 7.23 -6.48 -26.21
CA THR A 201 7.30 -7.91 -26.29
C THR A 201 6.24 -8.29 -25.28
N SER A 202 5.04 -8.59 -25.77
CA SER A 202 4.29 -9.77 -25.38
C SER A 202 5.11 -11.04 -25.70
N GLY A 203 6.41 -10.98 -25.39
CA GLY A 203 7.25 -12.11 -25.19
C GLY A 203 6.74 -12.69 -23.89
N SER A 204 6.61 -13.99 -23.90
CA SER A 204 6.57 -14.85 -22.74
C SER A 204 7.77 -14.59 -21.80
N GLU A 205 7.90 -13.39 -21.24
CA GLU A 205 8.51 -13.23 -19.93
C GLU A 205 7.46 -13.66 -18.92
N ALA A 206 7.85 -14.60 -18.06
CA ALA A 206 6.99 -14.99 -16.96
C ALA A 206 6.56 -13.72 -16.21
N PRO A 207 5.27 -13.62 -15.83
CA PRO A 207 4.77 -12.44 -15.15
C PRO A 207 5.66 -12.14 -13.94
N VAL A 208 5.94 -10.85 -13.67
CA VAL A 208 6.79 -10.46 -12.54
C VAL A 208 6.19 -11.05 -11.27
N LYS A 209 6.92 -11.99 -10.66
CA LYS A 209 6.46 -12.75 -9.50
C LYS A 209 6.70 -11.95 -8.23
N LEU A 210 5.64 -11.42 -7.66
CA LEU A 210 5.62 -10.74 -6.38
C LEU A 210 5.25 -11.75 -5.30
N THR A 211 6.17 -11.99 -4.37
CA THR A 211 5.95 -12.94 -3.26
C THR A 211 5.80 -12.15 -1.97
N TYR A 212 4.72 -12.42 -1.23
CA TYR A 212 4.45 -11.83 0.07
C TYR A 212 4.30 -12.94 1.11
N THR A 213 4.97 -12.80 2.24
CA THR A 213 4.89 -13.79 3.32
C THR A 213 3.94 -13.29 4.42
N LEU A 214 2.88 -14.06 4.67
CA LEU A 214 1.99 -13.88 5.81
C LEU A 214 2.50 -14.73 6.97
N ALA A 215 2.77 -14.13 8.12
CA ALA A 215 3.20 -14.87 9.30
C ALA A 215 2.16 -14.84 10.43
N SER A 216 2.14 -15.90 11.23
CA SER A 216 1.34 -15.96 12.45
C SER A 216 1.93 -16.95 13.45
N ARG A 217 1.25 -17.12 14.59
CA ARG A 217 1.54 -18.20 15.52
C ARG A 217 1.39 -19.58 14.86
N ALA A 218 2.15 -20.55 15.36
CA ALA A 218 2.14 -21.93 14.87
C ALA A 218 0.97 -22.79 15.38
N SER A 219 0.06 -22.23 16.18
CA SER A 219 -1.13 -22.97 16.64
C SER A 219 -2.07 -23.30 15.48
N GLN A 220 -2.77 -24.45 15.54
CA GLN A 220 -3.70 -24.88 14.48
C GLN A 220 -4.73 -23.80 14.10
N LEU A 221 -5.35 -23.15 15.09
CA LEU A 221 -6.33 -22.08 14.83
C LEU A 221 -5.67 -20.89 14.12
N ALA A 222 -4.47 -20.48 14.54
CA ALA A 222 -3.75 -19.38 13.91
C ALA A 222 -3.38 -19.72 12.45
N GLN A 223 -2.95 -20.96 12.17
CA GLN A 223 -2.68 -21.40 10.80
C GLN A 223 -3.94 -21.34 9.92
N ILE A 224 -5.09 -21.82 10.41
CA ILE A 224 -6.37 -21.76 9.70
C ILE A 224 -6.76 -20.31 9.41
N GLN A 225 -6.59 -19.41 10.38
CA GLN A 225 -6.86 -17.98 10.21
C GLN A 225 -5.97 -17.37 9.12
N THR A 226 -4.67 -17.66 9.16
CA THR A 226 -3.70 -17.18 8.16
C THR A 226 -3.97 -17.74 6.77
N PHE A 227 -4.37 -19.00 6.65
CA PHE A 227 -4.80 -19.58 5.38
C PHE A 227 -6.03 -18.87 4.83
N GLY A 228 -7.02 -18.53 5.68
CA GLY A 228 -8.17 -17.73 5.27
C GLY A 228 -7.79 -16.35 4.72
N VAL A 229 -6.84 -15.66 5.37
CA VAL A 229 -6.32 -14.37 4.87
C VAL A 229 -5.58 -14.53 3.55
N ARG A 230 -4.68 -15.53 3.46
CA ARG A 230 -3.93 -15.86 2.25
C ARG A 230 -4.85 -16.14 1.07
N ASP A 231 -5.88 -16.95 1.28
CA ASP A 231 -6.81 -17.36 0.22
C ASP A 231 -7.66 -16.17 -0.24
N THR A 232 -8.06 -15.28 0.68
CA THR A 232 -8.75 -14.02 0.35
C THR A 232 -7.85 -13.12 -0.51
N LEU A 233 -6.56 -12.96 -0.16
CA LEU A 233 -5.61 -12.20 -0.98
C LEU A 233 -5.40 -12.85 -2.36
N ALA A 234 -5.21 -14.17 -2.41
CA ALA A 234 -5.02 -14.89 -3.66
C ALA A 234 -6.22 -14.74 -4.60
N ALA A 235 -7.45 -14.73 -4.06
CA ALA A 235 -8.67 -14.48 -4.81
C ALA A 235 -8.79 -13.02 -5.29
N ALA A 236 -8.39 -12.05 -4.47
CA ALA A 236 -8.43 -10.63 -4.81
C ALA A 236 -7.36 -10.22 -5.85
N PHE A 237 -6.23 -10.94 -5.90
CA PHE A 237 -5.08 -10.63 -6.75
C PHE A 237 -4.72 -11.80 -7.69
N PRO A 238 -5.58 -12.14 -8.67
CA PRO A 238 -5.30 -13.19 -9.63
C PRO A 238 -4.11 -12.82 -10.53
N ALA A 239 -3.44 -13.85 -11.08
CA ALA A 239 -2.35 -13.65 -12.01
C ALA A 239 -2.83 -12.88 -13.27
N THR A 240 -2.06 -11.88 -13.65
CA THR A 240 -2.23 -11.11 -14.89
C THR A 240 -1.04 -11.37 -15.82
N PRO A 241 -1.13 -11.02 -17.11
CA PRO A 241 0.04 -11.11 -18.00
C PRO A 241 1.25 -10.30 -17.54
N ALA A 242 1.04 -9.26 -16.72
CA ALA A 242 2.11 -8.40 -16.20
C ALA A 242 2.66 -8.86 -14.84
N HIS A 243 1.79 -9.31 -13.93
CA HIS A 243 2.14 -9.63 -12.55
C HIS A 243 1.51 -10.94 -12.10
N SER A 244 2.28 -11.73 -11.34
CA SER A 244 1.76 -12.87 -10.59
C SER A 244 2.02 -12.64 -9.10
N TYR A 245 0.99 -12.88 -8.29
CA TYR A 245 1.08 -12.77 -6.84
C TYR A 245 1.21 -14.17 -6.25
N GLU A 246 2.16 -14.32 -5.34
CA GLU A 246 2.34 -15.52 -4.53
C GLU A 246 2.28 -15.12 -3.07
N PHE A 247 1.41 -15.80 -2.33
CA PHE A 247 1.22 -15.56 -0.90
C PHE A 247 1.68 -16.79 -0.14
N GLU A 248 2.85 -16.67 0.50
CA GLU A 248 3.44 -17.73 1.32
C GLU A 248 3.04 -17.55 2.79
N THR A 249 3.15 -18.62 3.57
CA THR A 249 2.86 -18.59 5.00
C THR A 249 4.07 -18.99 5.82
N SER A 250 4.33 -18.28 6.90
CA SER A 250 5.36 -18.59 7.89
C SER A 250 4.77 -18.68 9.30
N PHE A 251 5.26 -19.63 10.11
CA PHE A 251 4.69 -19.89 11.42
C PHE A 251 5.77 -19.98 12.48
N MET A 252 5.57 -19.29 13.60
CA MET A 252 6.51 -19.30 14.72
C MET A 252 5.81 -19.45 16.07
N ARG A 253 6.56 -19.79 17.11
CA ARG A 253 6.05 -19.90 18.49
C ARG A 253 6.34 -18.63 19.28
N THR A 254 5.36 -18.13 20.01
CA THR A 254 5.55 -16.97 20.89
C THR A 254 5.73 -17.39 22.36
N ALA A 255 6.13 -16.47 23.23
CA ALA A 255 6.25 -16.71 24.66
C ALA A 255 4.98 -17.31 25.29
N GLY A 256 3.79 -16.86 24.86
CA GLY A 256 2.52 -17.41 25.31
C GLY A 256 2.28 -18.88 24.91
N ASP A 257 2.90 -19.35 23.81
CA ASP A 257 2.82 -20.75 23.39
C ASP A 257 3.69 -21.66 24.26
N LYS A 258 4.80 -21.11 24.78
CA LYS A 258 5.77 -21.80 25.64
C LYS A 258 5.25 -21.97 27.08
N ASN A 259 4.54 -20.96 27.61
CA ASN A 259 4.02 -21.00 28.99
C ASN A 259 2.51 -21.32 29.06
N GLN A 260 2.22 -22.61 29.28
CA GLN A 260 0.84 -23.14 29.34
C GLN A 260 0.39 -23.49 30.77
N THR A 261 1.21 -23.24 31.79
CA THR A 261 0.95 -23.69 33.17
C THR A 261 0.55 -22.54 34.09
N GLN A 262 1.15 -21.36 33.93
CA GLN A 262 0.80 -20.19 34.75
C GLN A 262 -0.49 -19.53 34.29
N ALA A 263 -1.21 -18.91 35.23
CA ALA A 263 -2.43 -18.15 34.95
C ALA A 263 -2.12 -16.92 34.08
N LEU A 264 -3.04 -16.56 33.15
CA LEU A 264 -2.74 -15.54 32.12
C LEU A 264 -2.37 -14.19 32.73
N TYR A 265 -3.08 -13.78 33.79
CA TYR A 265 -2.87 -12.50 34.45
C TYR A 265 -1.54 -12.42 35.21
N VAL A 266 -0.87 -13.56 35.45
CA VAL A 266 0.43 -13.66 36.13
C VAL A 266 1.58 -13.55 35.13
N ILE A 267 1.40 -14.05 33.90
CA ILE A 267 2.44 -14.06 32.86
C ILE A 267 2.66 -12.63 32.34
N GLY A 268 3.64 -11.94 32.91
CA GLY A 268 4.23 -10.73 32.35
C GLY A 268 5.43 -11.10 31.48
N GLY A 269 5.21 -11.37 30.19
CA GLY A 269 6.28 -11.62 29.22
C GLY A 269 6.53 -10.42 28.30
N GLY A 270 7.79 -10.10 28.03
CA GLY A 270 8.22 -9.09 27.05
C GLY A 270 8.81 -7.82 27.67
N THR A 271 9.63 -7.10 26.89
CA THR A 271 10.18 -5.76 27.20
C THR A 271 9.07 -4.72 27.50
N SER A 272 7.81 -5.06 27.19
CA SER A 272 6.62 -4.24 27.34
C SER A 272 5.73 -4.59 28.56
N GLY A 273 6.19 -5.45 29.49
CA GLY A 273 5.47 -5.73 30.74
C GLY A 273 4.20 -6.60 30.60
N GLY A 274 4.23 -7.62 29.73
CA GLY A 274 3.13 -8.59 29.57
C GLY A 274 2.03 -8.20 28.60
N LYS A 275 2.14 -7.05 27.91
CA LYS A 275 1.10 -6.54 26.99
C LYS A 275 1.12 -7.19 25.60
N SER A 276 2.20 -7.91 25.27
CA SER A 276 2.51 -8.37 23.91
C SER A 276 2.95 -9.85 23.87
N LEU A 277 2.46 -10.66 24.82
CA LEU A 277 2.77 -12.09 24.98
C LEU A 277 2.61 -12.95 23.71
N TRP A 278 1.76 -12.50 22.79
CA TRP A 278 1.42 -13.19 21.55
C TRP A 278 1.91 -12.49 20.29
N THR A 279 2.56 -11.33 20.41
CA THR A 279 2.92 -10.48 19.27
C THR A 279 4.41 -10.14 19.20
N ASP A 280 5.14 -10.06 20.32
CA ASP A 280 6.55 -9.62 20.35
C ASP A 280 7.45 -10.34 19.33
N GLU A 281 7.44 -11.68 19.29
CA GLU A 281 8.31 -12.42 18.35
C GLU A 281 7.90 -12.23 16.89
N LEU A 282 6.60 -12.04 16.63
CA LEU A 282 6.07 -11.80 15.29
C LEU A 282 6.44 -10.39 14.81
N GLU A 283 6.28 -9.38 15.66
CA GLU A 283 6.63 -7.98 15.41
C GLU A 283 8.15 -7.86 15.15
N ALA A 284 8.98 -8.55 15.94
CA ALA A 284 10.42 -8.63 15.71
C ALA A 284 10.75 -9.26 14.34
N ALA A 285 9.98 -10.25 13.90
CA ALA A 285 10.16 -10.86 12.58
C ALA A 285 9.73 -9.91 11.44
N LEU A 286 8.66 -9.15 11.63
CA LEU A 286 8.15 -8.17 10.66
C LEU A 286 9.11 -6.97 10.47
N LEU A 287 9.73 -6.51 11.56
CA LEU A 287 10.63 -5.36 11.58
C LEU A 287 12.08 -5.67 11.18
N ARG A 288 12.44 -6.95 11.00
CA ARG A 288 13.78 -7.30 10.52
C ARG A 288 14.06 -6.62 9.17
N PRO A 289 15.22 -5.95 9.01
CA PRO A 289 15.55 -5.29 7.76
C PRO A 289 15.61 -6.31 6.63
N PRO A 290 15.13 -5.96 5.43
CA PRO A 290 15.19 -6.85 4.29
C PRO A 290 16.66 -7.15 3.98
N GLN A 291 17.10 -8.38 4.22
CA GLN A 291 18.35 -8.88 3.65
C GLN A 291 18.18 -8.84 2.13
N SER A 292 19.19 -8.33 1.43
CA SER A 292 19.19 -8.16 -0.02
C SER A 292 18.71 -9.43 -0.71
N ALA A 293 17.51 -9.37 -1.32
CA ALA A 293 16.87 -10.43 -2.09
C ALA A 293 16.77 -11.82 -1.41
N ARG A 294 15.59 -12.12 -0.84
CA ARG A 294 14.97 -13.47 -0.79
C ARG A 294 15.89 -14.64 -0.35
N GLU A 295 16.78 -14.44 0.61
CA GLU A 295 17.57 -15.55 1.18
C GLU A 295 16.80 -16.21 2.33
N VAL A 296 16.48 -17.49 2.17
CA VAL A 296 15.88 -18.30 3.24
C VAL A 296 17.01 -18.74 4.16
N THR A 297 17.05 -18.19 5.37
CA THR A 297 17.97 -18.65 6.42
C THR A 297 17.26 -19.68 7.30
N THR A 298 17.76 -20.90 7.33
CA THR A 298 17.35 -21.95 8.29
C THR A 298 18.17 -21.81 9.57
N SER A 299 17.50 -21.61 10.70
CA SER A 299 18.13 -21.66 12.02
C SER A 299 18.50 -23.10 12.42
N GLU A 300 19.35 -23.26 13.44
CA GLU A 300 19.76 -24.57 14.00
C GLU A 300 18.56 -25.41 14.52
N ASP A 301 17.42 -24.78 14.80
CA ASP A 301 16.16 -25.43 15.20
C ASP A 301 15.27 -25.87 14.02
N GLY A 302 15.73 -25.67 12.77
CA GLY A 302 14.99 -26.01 11.55
C GLY A 302 13.93 -24.99 11.11
N GLU A 303 13.96 -23.77 11.66
CA GLU A 303 13.00 -22.71 11.34
C GLU A 303 13.54 -21.83 10.20
N SER A 304 12.86 -21.84 9.04
CA SER A 304 13.20 -21.02 7.89
C SER A 304 12.63 -19.61 8.07
N THR A 305 13.47 -18.58 8.25
CA THR A 305 12.98 -17.20 8.37
C THR A 305 13.04 -16.48 7.02
N ALA A 306 12.00 -16.66 6.21
CA ALA A 306 11.74 -15.77 5.08
C ALA A 306 11.40 -14.34 5.59
N ARG A 307 11.60 -13.32 4.74
CA ARG A 307 11.08 -11.97 4.99
C ARG A 307 9.57 -12.07 5.28
N VAL A 308 9.13 -11.50 6.40
CA VAL A 308 7.73 -11.41 6.79
C VAL A 308 7.15 -10.09 6.31
N ASP A 309 5.98 -10.08 5.69
CA ASP A 309 5.36 -8.88 5.12
C ASP A 309 4.09 -8.46 5.83
N MET A 310 3.34 -9.44 6.32
CA MET A 310 2.07 -9.25 6.99
C MET A 310 2.01 -10.21 8.17
N LEU A 311 1.51 -9.75 9.31
CA LEU A 311 1.21 -10.60 10.45
C LEU A 311 -0.30 -10.76 10.58
N VAL A 312 -0.77 -12.00 10.77
CA VAL A 312 -2.20 -12.30 10.98
C VAL A 312 -2.46 -12.59 12.44
N HIS A 313 -3.36 -11.82 13.05
CA HIS A 313 -3.69 -11.90 14.47
C HIS A 313 -5.20 -12.06 14.70
N CYS A 314 -5.54 -12.68 15.83
CA CYS A 314 -6.82 -12.40 16.48
C CYS A 314 -6.72 -11.00 17.10
N LEU A 315 -7.62 -10.08 16.73
CA LEU A 315 -7.50 -8.68 17.14
C LEU A 315 -7.56 -8.48 18.67
N LYS A 316 -8.30 -9.33 19.37
CA LYS A 316 -8.36 -9.32 20.84
C LYS A 316 -7.04 -9.67 21.55
N ASP A 317 -6.10 -10.30 20.84
CA ASP A 317 -4.80 -10.72 21.38
C ASP A 317 -3.71 -9.68 21.07
N MET A 318 -4.04 -8.62 20.31
CA MET A 318 -3.13 -7.53 19.99
C MET A 318 -3.21 -6.40 21.03
N PRO A 319 -2.08 -5.78 21.40
CA PRO A 319 -2.10 -4.59 22.25
C PRO A 319 -2.88 -3.44 21.58
N THR A 320 -3.47 -2.55 22.36
CA THR A 320 -4.23 -1.39 21.83
C THR A 320 -3.33 -0.33 21.18
N SER A 321 -2.04 -0.35 21.52
CA SER A 321 -0.97 0.46 20.94
C SER A 321 0.09 -0.49 20.39
N LEU A 322 0.37 -0.39 19.10
CA LEU A 322 1.38 -1.22 18.44
C LEU A 322 2.78 -0.64 18.67
N PRO A 323 3.84 -1.48 18.57
CA PRO A 323 5.22 -0.98 18.65
C PRO A 323 5.53 -0.02 17.49
N GLU A 324 6.58 0.79 17.69
CA GLU A 324 7.08 1.68 16.65
C GLU A 324 7.48 0.89 15.39
N GLY A 325 7.09 1.39 14.22
CA GLY A 325 7.33 0.73 12.94
C GLY A 325 6.25 -0.26 12.51
N CYS A 326 5.27 -0.55 13.37
CA CYS A 326 4.11 -1.38 13.03
C CYS A 326 2.82 -0.55 12.92
N GLU A 327 1.93 -0.92 11.99
CA GLU A 327 0.58 -0.38 11.88
C GLU A 327 -0.45 -1.46 11.56
N LEU A 328 -1.72 -1.22 11.92
CA LEU A 328 -2.84 -2.05 11.47
C LEU A 328 -3.11 -1.78 9.98
N GLY A 329 -2.84 -2.77 9.14
CA GLY A 329 -3.10 -2.71 7.69
C GLY A 329 -4.55 -2.98 7.34
N ALA A 330 -5.18 -3.97 7.96
CA ALA A 330 -6.59 -4.31 7.72
C ALA A 330 -7.26 -4.95 8.95
N ILE A 331 -8.57 -4.75 9.08
CA ILE A 331 -9.43 -5.53 9.97
C ILE A 331 -10.46 -6.24 9.10
N LEU A 332 -10.43 -7.57 9.09
CA LEU A 332 -11.29 -8.39 8.24
C LEU A 332 -12.73 -8.43 8.77
N GLU A 333 -13.63 -8.97 7.96
CA GLU A 333 -15.02 -9.19 8.36
C GLU A 333 -15.11 -10.01 9.64
N ARG A 334 -15.93 -9.51 10.60
CA ARG A 334 -16.08 -10.13 11.91
C ARG A 334 -16.99 -11.34 11.82
N GLU A 335 -16.51 -12.46 12.34
CA GLU A 335 -17.40 -13.55 12.75
C GLU A 335 -18.18 -13.18 14.02
N ASP A 336 -19.10 -14.05 14.42
CA ASP A 336 -19.89 -13.87 15.63
C ASP A 336 -18.98 -13.70 16.88
N PRO A 337 -19.03 -12.52 17.54
CA PRO A 337 -18.14 -12.19 18.63
C PRO A 337 -18.56 -12.79 19.97
N VAL A 338 -19.70 -13.48 20.07
CA VAL A 338 -20.17 -14.02 21.36
C VAL A 338 -19.24 -15.08 21.95
N ASP A 339 -19.33 -15.23 23.27
CA ASP A 339 -18.82 -16.40 23.95
C ASP A 339 -19.89 -17.50 23.93
N SER A 340 -19.48 -18.75 24.10
CA SER A 340 -20.39 -19.90 24.13
C SER A 340 -19.99 -20.86 25.24
N LEU A 341 -21.01 -21.47 25.83
CA LEU A 341 -20.92 -22.59 26.75
C LEU A 341 -20.58 -23.86 25.98
N VAL A 342 -19.64 -24.64 26.50
CA VAL A 342 -19.33 -26.00 26.02
C VAL A 342 -19.41 -26.94 27.22
N VAL A 343 -20.47 -27.74 27.28
CA VAL A 343 -20.70 -28.71 28.34
C VAL A 343 -19.87 -29.98 28.09
N LYS A 344 -19.39 -30.62 29.17
CA LYS A 344 -18.68 -31.89 29.10
C LYS A 344 -19.54 -32.98 28.46
N GLU A 345 -18.94 -33.80 27.61
CA GLU A 345 -19.66 -34.92 26.97
C GLU A 345 -20.31 -35.85 28.01
N GLY A 346 -21.56 -36.23 27.72
CA GLY A 346 -22.38 -37.09 28.59
C GLY A 346 -23.17 -36.36 29.68
N LEU A 347 -22.93 -35.06 29.92
CA LEU A 347 -23.78 -34.27 30.80
C LEU A 347 -25.02 -33.72 30.05
N PRO A 348 -26.21 -33.68 30.68
CA PRO A 348 -27.46 -33.32 30.01
C PRO A 348 -27.73 -31.81 29.92
N TYR A 349 -26.81 -30.98 30.42
CA TYR A 349 -27.00 -29.54 30.60
C TYR A 349 -26.96 -28.80 29.26
N LYS A 350 -27.86 -27.83 29.08
CA LYS A 350 -28.01 -27.04 27.84
C LYS A 350 -27.77 -25.55 28.04
N SER A 351 -27.70 -25.11 29.29
CA SER A 351 -27.48 -23.71 29.66
C SER A 351 -26.65 -23.64 30.95
N LEU A 352 -26.23 -22.42 31.33
CA LEU A 352 -25.58 -22.19 32.62
C LEU A 352 -26.56 -22.40 33.79
N ASP A 353 -27.85 -22.14 33.59
CA ASP A 353 -28.90 -22.34 34.59
C ASP A 353 -29.14 -23.81 34.94
N ASP A 354 -28.81 -24.72 34.02
CA ASP A 354 -28.93 -26.17 34.25
C ASP A 354 -27.81 -26.72 35.13
N LEU A 355 -26.71 -25.98 35.32
CA LEU A 355 -25.55 -26.45 36.08
C LEU A 355 -25.85 -26.43 37.59
N PRO A 356 -25.67 -27.56 38.31
CA PRO A 356 -25.85 -27.60 39.75
C PRO A 356 -24.93 -26.63 40.50
N ASP A 357 -25.38 -26.16 41.66
CA ASP A 357 -24.57 -25.39 42.61
C ASP A 357 -23.21 -26.10 42.86
N GLY A 358 -22.12 -25.33 42.80
CA GLY A 358 -20.76 -25.85 42.96
C GLY A 358 -20.13 -26.44 41.70
N SER A 359 -20.85 -26.53 40.57
CA SER A 359 -20.27 -26.98 39.29
C SER A 359 -19.09 -26.10 38.85
N VAL A 360 -18.08 -26.73 38.27
CA VAL A 360 -16.83 -26.05 37.88
C VAL A 360 -16.86 -25.68 36.40
N VAL A 361 -16.79 -24.38 36.12
CA VAL A 361 -16.73 -23.80 34.78
C VAL A 361 -15.30 -23.35 34.49
N GLY A 362 -14.69 -23.93 33.44
CA GLY A 362 -13.32 -23.64 33.04
C GLY A 362 -13.21 -22.38 32.17
N THR A 363 -12.51 -21.36 32.66
CA THR A 363 -12.11 -20.20 31.85
C THR A 363 -10.98 -19.42 32.52
N SER A 364 -9.98 -19.00 31.73
CA SER A 364 -8.87 -18.14 32.21
C SER A 364 -9.06 -16.65 31.91
N SER A 365 -10.25 -16.25 31.46
CA SER A 365 -10.56 -14.85 31.19
C SER A 365 -11.19 -14.22 32.42
N ILE A 366 -10.49 -13.26 33.03
CA ILE A 366 -11.03 -12.53 34.18
C ILE A 366 -12.33 -11.77 33.83
N ARG A 367 -12.47 -11.32 32.58
CA ARG A 367 -13.70 -10.69 32.06
C ARG A 367 -14.88 -11.65 32.20
N ARG A 368 -14.72 -12.88 31.71
CA ARG A 368 -15.77 -13.91 31.77
C ARG A 368 -16.10 -14.26 33.21
N VAL A 369 -15.08 -14.49 34.04
CA VAL A 369 -15.27 -14.83 35.46
C VAL A 369 -16.03 -13.72 36.19
N ALA A 370 -15.61 -12.46 36.04
CA ALA A 370 -16.22 -11.32 36.72
C ALA A 370 -17.71 -11.15 36.36
N GLN A 371 -18.04 -11.18 35.06
CA GLN A 371 -19.42 -11.03 34.61
C GLN A 371 -20.29 -12.25 34.96
N LEU A 372 -19.77 -13.47 34.79
CA LEU A 372 -20.55 -14.67 35.09
C LEU A 372 -20.76 -14.89 36.58
N ARG A 373 -19.81 -14.50 37.46
CA ARG A 373 -20.00 -14.56 38.92
C ARG A 373 -21.16 -13.70 39.41
N ARG A 374 -21.43 -12.57 38.73
CA ARG A 374 -22.56 -11.69 39.05
C ARG A 374 -23.90 -12.39 38.84
N HIS A 375 -24.03 -13.15 37.76
CA HIS A 375 -25.28 -13.84 37.40
C HIS A 375 -25.37 -15.24 38.02
N TYR A 376 -24.22 -15.90 38.22
CA TYR A 376 -24.11 -17.29 38.67
C TYR A 376 -23.16 -17.41 39.87
N PRO A 377 -23.48 -16.80 41.03
CA PRO A 377 -22.58 -16.73 42.18
C PRO A 377 -22.28 -18.07 42.83
N LYS A 378 -23.08 -19.10 42.53
CA LYS A 378 -22.93 -20.46 43.07
C LYS A 378 -22.08 -21.38 42.19
N LEU A 379 -21.72 -20.96 40.98
CA LEU A 379 -20.80 -21.69 40.12
C LEU A 379 -19.35 -21.41 40.52
N GLN A 380 -18.50 -22.41 40.39
CA GLN A 380 -17.06 -22.28 40.62
C GLN A 380 -16.36 -22.02 39.29
N PHE A 381 -15.41 -21.09 39.27
CA PHE A 381 -14.62 -20.77 38.08
C PHE A 381 -13.18 -21.18 38.30
N GLN A 382 -12.64 -22.01 37.41
CA GLN A 382 -11.26 -22.49 37.46
C GLN A 382 -10.52 -22.20 36.15
N ASP A 383 -9.21 -21.96 36.27
CA ASP A 383 -8.35 -21.65 35.13
C ASP A 383 -8.19 -22.84 34.19
N VAL A 384 -8.38 -22.61 32.89
CA VAL A 384 -8.16 -23.61 31.85
C VAL A 384 -7.21 -23.07 30.78
N ARG A 385 -6.00 -23.64 30.75
CA ARG A 385 -4.90 -23.22 29.87
C ARG A 385 -4.66 -24.21 28.73
N GLY A 386 -4.00 -23.74 27.67
CA GLY A 386 -3.73 -24.48 26.43
C GLY A 386 -4.52 -23.96 25.24
N ASN A 387 -4.25 -24.50 24.05
CA ASN A 387 -5.03 -24.25 22.85
C ASN A 387 -6.42 -24.93 22.95
N LEU A 388 -7.33 -24.66 22.00
CA LEU A 388 -8.71 -25.16 22.06
C LEU A 388 -8.79 -26.69 22.16
N ASN A 389 -7.98 -27.43 21.40
CA ASN A 389 -7.96 -28.90 21.48
C ASN A 389 -7.54 -29.39 22.87
N THR A 390 -6.49 -28.80 23.46
CA THR A 390 -6.06 -29.13 24.82
C THR A 390 -7.14 -28.82 25.86
N ARG A 391 -7.88 -27.72 25.69
CA ARG A 391 -8.96 -27.35 26.61
C ARG A 391 -10.13 -28.33 26.52
N LEU A 392 -10.55 -28.71 25.32
CA LEU A 392 -11.60 -29.72 25.12
C LEU A 392 -11.19 -31.07 25.68
N ALA A 393 -9.94 -31.49 25.46
CA ALA A 393 -9.42 -32.72 26.07
C ALA A 393 -9.45 -32.67 27.61
N LYS A 394 -9.13 -31.52 28.23
CA LYS A 394 -9.23 -31.34 29.68
C LYS A 394 -10.67 -31.35 30.20
N LEU A 395 -11.63 -30.86 29.42
CA LEU A 395 -13.05 -30.94 29.74
C LEU A 395 -13.51 -32.40 29.76
N ASP A 396 -13.21 -33.13 28.70
CA ASP A 396 -13.71 -34.49 28.48
C ASP A 396 -12.89 -35.56 29.25
N ALA A 397 -11.73 -35.20 29.80
CA ALA A 397 -10.91 -36.10 30.60
C ALA A 397 -11.73 -36.78 31.72
N PRO A 398 -11.68 -38.12 31.86
CA PRO A 398 -12.30 -38.83 32.97
C PRO A 398 -11.76 -38.33 34.31
N GLY A 399 -12.65 -37.99 35.24
CA GLY A 399 -12.26 -37.40 36.54
C GLY A 399 -11.72 -35.97 36.47
N GLY A 400 -11.70 -35.34 35.29
CA GLY A 400 -11.36 -33.92 35.14
C GLY A 400 -12.35 -33.02 35.88
N PRO A 401 -11.90 -31.88 36.43
CA PRO A 401 -12.71 -31.07 37.35
C PRO A 401 -13.83 -30.31 36.66
N TYR A 402 -13.76 -30.08 35.35
CA TYR A 402 -14.66 -29.19 34.63
C TYR A 402 -15.99 -29.86 34.27
N SER A 403 -17.10 -29.21 34.60
CA SER A 403 -18.44 -29.53 34.10
C SER A 403 -18.71 -28.87 32.75
N ALA A 404 -18.12 -27.68 32.53
CA ALA A 404 -18.24 -26.94 31.28
C ALA A 404 -17.05 -26.00 31.07
N LEU A 405 -16.89 -25.49 29.85
CA LEU A 405 -15.97 -24.41 29.49
C LEU A 405 -16.73 -23.22 28.90
N ILE A 406 -16.15 -22.02 29.03
CA ILE A 406 -16.57 -20.86 28.24
C ILE A 406 -15.50 -20.54 27.19
N LEU A 407 -15.86 -20.62 25.91
CA LEU A 407 -14.98 -20.42 24.77
C LEU A 407 -15.56 -19.36 23.82
N ALA A 408 -14.74 -18.81 22.92
CA ALA A 408 -15.25 -17.87 21.92
C ALA A 408 -15.85 -18.67 20.76
N LYS A 409 -17.06 -18.31 20.31
CA LYS A 409 -17.78 -19.02 19.24
C LYS A 409 -16.96 -19.14 17.96
N ALA A 410 -16.47 -18.00 17.46
CA ALA A 410 -15.66 -17.94 16.23
C ALA A 410 -14.44 -18.89 16.26
N GLY A 411 -13.79 -19.05 17.42
CA GLY A 411 -12.65 -19.97 17.54
C GLY A 411 -13.03 -21.44 17.34
N MET A 412 -14.20 -21.84 17.84
CA MET A 412 -14.74 -23.19 17.68
C MET A 412 -15.22 -23.44 16.25
N VAL A 413 -15.92 -22.46 15.65
CA VAL A 413 -16.40 -22.52 14.26
C VAL A 413 -15.24 -22.65 13.29
N ARG A 414 -14.21 -21.80 13.40
CA ARG A 414 -12.99 -21.88 12.57
C ARG A 414 -12.26 -23.22 12.65
N LEU A 415 -12.28 -23.88 13.81
CA LEU A 415 -11.69 -25.21 13.99
C LEU A 415 -12.58 -26.35 13.47
N GLY A 416 -13.77 -26.05 12.92
CA GLY A 416 -14.74 -27.07 12.53
C GLY A 416 -15.33 -27.82 13.73
N LYS A 417 -15.39 -27.18 14.90
CA LYS A 417 -15.93 -27.72 16.16
C LYS A 417 -17.19 -26.98 16.64
N GLY A 418 -17.94 -26.38 15.72
CA GLY A 418 -19.17 -25.63 16.05
C GLY A 418 -20.27 -26.51 16.66
N ASP A 419 -20.27 -27.79 16.33
CA ASP A 419 -21.14 -28.84 16.89
C ASP A 419 -20.95 -29.09 18.40
N ARG A 420 -19.76 -28.74 18.94
CA ARG A 420 -19.48 -28.83 20.38
C ARG A 420 -20.10 -27.68 21.19
N LEU A 421 -20.62 -26.63 20.54
CA LEU A 421 -21.21 -25.49 21.23
C LEU A 421 -22.57 -25.87 21.81
N THR A 422 -22.78 -25.58 23.10
CA THR A 422 -24.02 -25.90 23.81
C THR A 422 -25.01 -24.73 23.76
N ALA A 423 -24.55 -23.52 24.10
CA ALA A 423 -25.37 -22.31 24.09
C ALA A 423 -24.51 -21.06 23.96
N ASP A 424 -25.00 -20.05 23.26
CA ASP A 424 -24.34 -18.75 23.15
C ASP A 424 -24.65 -17.87 24.37
N LEU A 425 -23.64 -17.13 24.80
CA LEU A 425 -23.67 -16.21 25.94
C LEU A 425 -23.40 -14.79 25.41
N GLY A 426 -24.47 -14.02 25.29
CA GLY A 426 -24.43 -12.63 24.84
C GLY A 426 -24.82 -11.63 25.94
N ALA A 427 -24.81 -10.35 25.59
CA ALA A 427 -25.32 -9.29 26.46
C ALA A 427 -26.80 -9.54 26.83
N PRO A 428 -27.24 -9.19 28.06
CA PRO A 428 -26.45 -8.55 29.12
C PRO A 428 -25.69 -9.53 30.03
N ILE A 429 -25.81 -10.85 29.82
CA ILE A 429 -25.18 -11.88 30.68
C ILE A 429 -23.65 -11.87 30.50
N LEU A 430 -23.19 -11.75 29.26
CA LEU A 430 -21.76 -11.76 28.95
C LEU A 430 -21.43 -10.87 27.75
N TYR A 431 -20.85 -9.71 28.03
CA TYR A 431 -20.25 -8.81 27.05
C TYR A 431 -18.89 -9.35 26.60
N TYR A 432 -18.66 -9.44 25.29
CA TYR A 432 -17.48 -10.05 24.71
C TYR A 432 -16.21 -9.21 24.87
N ALA A 433 -15.05 -9.79 24.59
CA ALA A 433 -13.79 -9.06 24.63
C ALA A 433 -13.66 -8.11 23.43
N VAL A 434 -12.99 -6.98 23.65
CA VAL A 434 -12.60 -6.03 22.60
C VAL A 434 -11.90 -6.76 21.45
N GLY A 435 -12.35 -6.55 20.22
CA GLY A 435 -11.81 -7.19 19.03
C GLY A 435 -12.06 -8.71 18.94
N GLN A 436 -12.90 -9.30 19.80
CA GLN A 436 -13.21 -10.73 19.73
C GLN A 436 -13.82 -11.10 18.36
N ALA A 437 -13.42 -12.26 17.82
CA ALA A 437 -13.80 -12.78 16.49
C ALA A 437 -13.27 -12.01 15.26
N ALA A 438 -12.79 -10.77 15.40
CA ALA A 438 -12.12 -10.07 14.31
C ALA A 438 -10.69 -10.63 14.08
N LEU A 439 -10.31 -10.77 12.82
CA LEU A 439 -8.92 -10.94 12.41
C LEU A 439 -8.35 -9.61 11.98
N ALA A 440 -7.08 -9.39 12.26
CA ALA A 440 -6.36 -8.20 11.84
C ALA A 440 -5.05 -8.57 11.16
N VAL A 441 -4.69 -7.74 10.18
CA VAL A 441 -3.40 -7.79 9.50
C VAL A 441 -2.56 -6.62 9.98
N GLU A 442 -1.42 -6.92 10.58
CA GLU A 442 -0.41 -5.94 10.99
C GLU A 442 0.72 -5.91 9.96
N ILE A 443 1.20 -4.71 9.65
CA ILE A 443 2.17 -4.44 8.58
C ILE A 443 3.21 -3.43 9.06
N ARG A 444 4.30 -3.28 8.30
CA ARG A 444 5.26 -2.21 8.55
C ARG A 444 4.68 -0.85 8.17
N THR A 445 4.90 0.13 9.04
CA THR A 445 4.59 1.53 8.76
C THR A 445 5.33 1.99 7.51
N GLY A 446 4.59 2.55 6.55
CA GLY A 446 5.16 3.11 5.31
C GLY A 446 5.38 2.09 4.19
N ASP A 447 5.07 0.81 4.38
CA ASP A 447 5.09 -0.19 3.31
C ASP A 447 3.84 -0.05 2.42
N SER A 448 3.88 0.92 1.51
CA SER A 448 2.74 1.30 0.66
C SER A 448 2.24 0.16 -0.24
N ALA A 449 3.14 -0.73 -0.67
CA ALA A 449 2.79 -1.87 -1.49
C ALA A 449 1.95 -2.89 -0.70
N VAL A 450 2.39 -3.24 0.52
CA VAL A 450 1.64 -4.14 1.40
C VAL A 450 0.34 -3.49 1.85
N LYS A 451 0.35 -2.19 2.17
CA LYS A 451 -0.84 -1.42 2.55
C LYS A 451 -1.92 -1.43 1.47
N ALA A 452 -1.53 -1.33 0.19
CA ALA A 452 -2.46 -1.42 -0.93
C ALA A 452 -3.14 -2.81 -1.02
N LEU A 453 -2.42 -3.89 -0.71
CA LEU A 453 -3.01 -5.24 -0.66
C LEU A 453 -4.02 -5.37 0.49
N CYS A 454 -3.71 -4.78 1.65
CA CYS A 454 -4.60 -4.78 2.81
C CYS A 454 -5.96 -4.10 2.55
N LEU A 455 -6.05 -3.16 1.59
CA LEU A 455 -7.33 -2.54 1.23
C LEU A 455 -8.36 -3.56 0.74
N ALA A 456 -7.93 -4.63 0.07
CA ALA A 456 -8.81 -5.70 -0.39
C ALA A 456 -9.33 -6.60 0.75
N LEU A 457 -8.69 -6.55 1.93
CA LEU A 457 -9.06 -7.35 3.10
C LEU A 457 -9.94 -6.58 4.09
N ASN A 458 -9.86 -5.26 4.09
CA ASN A 458 -10.47 -4.45 5.14
C ASN A 458 -12.00 -4.43 5.01
N HIS A 459 -12.69 -4.86 6.06
CA HIS A 459 -14.13 -4.77 6.15
C HIS A 459 -14.54 -3.56 7.01
N ARG A 460 -14.95 -2.49 6.33
CA ARG A 460 -15.20 -1.16 6.92
C ARG A 460 -16.13 -1.17 8.16
N PRO A 461 -17.30 -1.83 8.16
CA PRO A 461 -18.15 -1.93 9.35
C PRO A 461 -17.46 -2.59 10.55
N THR A 462 -16.60 -3.58 10.30
CA THR A 462 -15.84 -4.24 11.38
C THR A 462 -14.71 -3.36 11.87
N GLU A 463 -14.01 -2.69 10.96
CA GLU A 463 -12.96 -1.72 11.30
C GLU A 463 -13.49 -0.64 12.25
N LEU A 464 -14.62 -0.01 11.91
CA LEU A 464 -15.24 1.04 12.74
C LEU A 464 -15.59 0.54 14.14
N LYS A 465 -16.29 -0.60 14.24
CA LYS A 465 -16.64 -1.21 15.53
C LYS A 465 -15.38 -1.50 16.35
N CYS A 466 -14.39 -2.15 15.77
CA CYS A 466 -13.19 -2.56 16.47
C CYS A 466 -12.28 -1.38 16.86
N ARG A 467 -12.24 -0.29 16.09
CA ARG A 467 -11.52 0.94 16.46
C ARG A 467 -12.14 1.60 17.68
N ALA A 468 -13.47 1.71 17.74
CA ALA A 468 -14.15 2.20 18.93
C ALA A 468 -13.88 1.33 20.17
N GLU A 469 -14.00 0.01 20.04
CA GLU A 469 -13.70 -0.93 21.13
C GLU A 469 -12.25 -0.81 21.63
N ARG A 470 -11.29 -0.69 20.71
CA ARG A 470 -9.87 -0.57 21.04
C ARG A 470 -9.54 0.78 21.67
N ALA A 471 -10.16 1.87 21.21
CA ALA A 471 -9.98 3.19 21.81
C ALA A 471 -10.56 3.25 23.23
N LEU A 472 -11.75 2.65 23.44
CA LEU A 472 -12.33 2.45 24.77
C LEU A 472 -11.33 1.72 25.69
N LEU A 473 -10.82 0.58 25.23
CA LEU A 473 -9.89 -0.23 26.01
C LEU A 473 -8.59 0.53 26.30
N ARG A 474 -8.03 1.24 25.33
CA ARG A 474 -6.79 2.03 25.46
C ARG A 474 -6.87 3.05 26.59
N VAL A 475 -8.01 3.70 26.77
CA VAL A 475 -8.23 4.68 27.85
C VAL A 475 -8.41 3.97 29.20
N LEU A 476 -9.05 2.80 29.24
CA LEU A 476 -9.23 2.01 30.47
C LEU A 476 -7.94 1.26 30.90
N GLU A 477 -7.03 0.97 29.98
CA GLU A 477 -5.83 0.14 30.18
C GLU A 477 -4.66 0.85 30.89
N GLY A 478 -4.85 1.14 32.18
CA GLY A 478 -3.75 1.40 33.13
C GLY A 478 -2.84 0.18 33.42
N GLY A 479 -3.15 -1.01 32.87
CA GLY A 479 -2.37 -2.26 33.02
C GLY A 479 -3.08 -3.48 32.42
N CYS A 480 -2.34 -4.47 31.90
CA CYS A 480 -2.92 -5.60 31.16
C CYS A 480 -3.63 -6.64 32.05
N SER A 481 -4.83 -7.05 31.60
CA SER A 481 -5.84 -7.89 32.26
C SER A 481 -6.82 -7.08 33.12
N VAL A 482 -7.74 -6.37 32.44
CA VAL A 482 -8.90 -5.72 33.05
C VAL A 482 -10.20 -6.46 32.62
N PRO A 483 -11.20 -6.62 33.51
CA PRO A 483 -12.48 -7.28 33.24
C PRO A 483 -13.43 -6.36 32.48
N VAL A 484 -12.96 -5.88 31.33
CA VAL A 484 -13.69 -5.02 30.42
C VAL A 484 -14.47 -5.87 29.42
N GLY A 485 -15.76 -5.61 29.27
CA GLY A 485 -16.60 -6.21 28.23
C GLY A 485 -17.13 -5.15 27.28
N VAL A 486 -17.43 -5.54 26.04
CA VAL A 486 -18.05 -4.67 25.03
C VAL A 486 -19.18 -5.37 24.28
N HIS A 487 -20.09 -4.57 23.73
CA HIS A 487 -21.02 -4.94 22.67
C HIS A 487 -21.13 -3.79 21.67
N THR A 488 -20.99 -4.07 20.37
CA THR A 488 -21.05 -3.08 19.30
C THR A 488 -21.96 -3.49 18.16
N GLU A 489 -22.72 -2.51 17.69
CA GLU A 489 -23.56 -2.59 16.50
C GLU A 489 -23.29 -1.37 15.62
N TYR A 490 -23.20 -1.60 14.30
CA TYR A 490 -23.04 -0.53 13.33
C TYR A 490 -24.09 -0.71 12.25
N ILE A 491 -24.91 0.33 12.05
CA ILE A 491 -25.94 0.36 11.03
C ILE A 491 -25.55 1.44 10.03
N GLN A 492 -25.16 1.03 8.82
CA GLN A 492 -24.83 1.95 7.74
C GLN A 492 -26.10 2.69 7.28
N THR A 493 -25.98 3.99 7.03
CA THR A 493 -27.08 4.76 6.44
C THR A 493 -27.23 4.40 4.96
N SER A 494 -28.46 4.47 4.45
CA SER A 494 -28.76 4.21 3.04
C SER A 494 -28.50 5.41 2.12
N ALA A 495 -27.97 6.52 2.66
CA ALA A 495 -27.68 7.72 1.89
C ALA A 495 -26.47 7.49 0.96
N PRO A 496 -26.48 8.00 -0.28
CA PRO A 496 -25.36 7.88 -1.22
C PRO A 496 -24.25 8.88 -0.85
N GLU A 497 -23.58 8.64 0.27
CA GLU A 497 -22.45 9.44 0.74
C GLU A 497 -21.14 8.67 0.54
N GLU A 498 -20.08 9.38 0.13
CA GLU A 498 -18.73 8.83 0.03
C GLU A 498 -17.76 9.67 0.88
N PRO A 499 -17.10 9.09 1.91
CA PRO A 499 -17.25 7.71 2.36
C PRO A 499 -18.60 7.43 3.06
N PRO A 500 -19.06 6.17 3.08
CA PRO A 500 -20.33 5.80 3.71
C PRO A 500 -20.33 6.08 5.21
N ARG A 501 -21.47 6.56 5.72
CA ARG A 501 -21.70 6.86 7.15
C ARG A 501 -22.65 5.86 7.78
N GLY A 502 -22.71 5.84 9.11
CA GLY A 502 -23.61 4.97 9.85
C GLY A 502 -23.67 5.31 11.33
N THR A 503 -24.65 4.75 12.01
CA THR A 503 -24.79 4.89 13.45
C THR A 503 -24.06 3.75 14.16
N LEU A 504 -23.10 4.09 15.02
CA LEU A 504 -22.42 3.15 15.91
C LEU A 504 -23.11 3.18 17.27
N THR A 505 -23.58 2.02 17.73
CA THR A 505 -23.96 1.79 19.13
C THR A 505 -22.87 0.97 19.79
N ILE A 506 -22.32 1.46 20.90
CA ILE A 506 -21.30 0.78 21.69
C ILE A 506 -21.70 0.78 23.16
N THR A 507 -21.74 -0.42 23.73
CA THR A 507 -21.88 -0.66 25.16
C THR A 507 -20.55 -1.14 25.70
N GLY A 508 -20.11 -0.55 26.81
CA GLY A 508 -18.87 -0.90 27.50
C GLY A 508 -19.16 -1.19 28.97
N THR A 509 -18.48 -2.19 29.52
CA THR A 509 -18.65 -2.60 30.92
C THR A 509 -17.33 -2.81 31.63
N VAL A 510 -17.31 -2.54 32.94
CA VAL A 510 -16.20 -2.85 33.86
C VAL A 510 -16.79 -3.53 35.10
N THR A 511 -16.32 -4.72 35.43
CA THR A 511 -16.89 -5.55 36.52
C THR A 511 -15.83 -5.96 37.52
N SER A 512 -16.07 -5.84 38.83
CA SER A 512 -15.11 -6.32 39.84
C SER A 512 -14.88 -7.83 39.75
N LEU A 513 -13.72 -8.32 40.20
CA LEU A 513 -13.35 -9.75 40.10
C LEU A 513 -14.31 -10.69 40.85
N ASP A 514 -14.99 -10.16 41.88
CA ASP A 514 -16.01 -10.87 42.64
C ASP A 514 -17.42 -10.73 42.05
N GLY A 515 -17.60 -9.91 41.01
CA GLY A 515 -18.86 -9.66 40.32
C GLY A 515 -19.82 -8.68 41.00
N LYS A 516 -19.46 -8.15 42.18
CA LYS A 516 -20.37 -7.30 42.99
C LYS A 516 -20.54 -5.89 42.43
N GLN A 517 -19.45 -5.27 41.97
CA GLN A 517 -19.48 -3.97 41.34
C GLN A 517 -19.48 -4.12 39.83
N HIS A 518 -20.32 -3.36 39.15
CA HIS A 518 -20.48 -3.39 37.71
C HIS A 518 -20.89 -2.01 37.23
N VAL A 519 -20.11 -1.46 36.31
CA VAL A 519 -20.40 -0.20 35.62
C VAL A 519 -20.63 -0.52 34.16
N GLU A 520 -21.75 -0.03 33.62
CA GLU A 520 -22.16 -0.21 32.24
C GLU A 520 -22.65 1.11 31.69
N HIS A 521 -22.25 1.43 30.46
CA HIS A 521 -22.83 2.54 29.73
C HIS A 521 -22.87 2.27 28.24
N THR A 522 -23.83 2.92 27.55
CA THR A 522 -24.04 2.79 26.11
C THR A 522 -24.03 4.17 25.48
N LEU A 523 -23.27 4.31 24.39
CA LEU A 523 -23.33 5.45 23.50
C LEU A 523 -23.89 5.04 22.13
N LYS A 524 -24.58 5.97 21.49
CA LYS A 524 -25.08 5.85 20.13
C LYS A 524 -24.78 7.14 19.38
N GLU A 525 -23.89 7.08 18.40
CA GLU A 525 -23.43 8.26 17.65
C GLU A 525 -23.27 7.95 16.16
N ASP A 526 -23.51 8.96 15.33
CA ASP A 526 -23.30 8.86 13.88
C ASP A 526 -21.83 9.11 13.55
N ILE A 527 -21.23 8.18 12.81
CA ILE A 527 -19.81 8.17 12.47
C ILE A 527 -19.61 7.95 10.97
N GLY A 528 -18.54 8.53 10.41
CA GLY A 528 -18.12 8.32 9.02
C GLY A 528 -16.66 7.90 8.86
N SER A 529 -15.83 8.17 9.87
CA SER A 529 -14.38 7.95 9.81
C SER A 529 -13.88 6.97 10.89
N PRO A 530 -12.70 6.34 10.69
CA PRO A 530 -11.97 5.68 11.78
C PRO A 530 -11.84 6.54 13.04
N GLU A 531 -11.54 7.83 12.86
CA GLU A 531 -11.26 8.79 13.93
C GLU A 531 -12.51 9.11 14.75
N ASP A 532 -13.68 9.19 14.10
CA ASP A 532 -14.98 9.32 14.78
C ASP A 532 -15.22 8.12 15.70
N ALA A 533 -14.99 6.90 15.20
CA ALA A 533 -15.15 5.68 16.00
C ALA A 533 -14.23 5.66 17.22
N GLU A 534 -12.96 6.03 17.06
CA GLU A 534 -12.01 6.14 18.17
C GLU A 534 -12.44 7.20 19.19
N THR A 535 -13.02 8.31 18.73
CA THR A 535 -13.57 9.37 19.60
C THR A 535 -14.73 8.85 20.44
N VAL A 536 -15.69 8.13 19.84
CA VAL A 536 -16.81 7.51 20.56
C VAL A 536 -16.32 6.53 21.62
N GLY A 537 -15.36 5.67 21.27
CA GLY A 537 -14.75 4.71 22.20
C GLY A 537 -14.08 5.40 23.40
N SER A 538 -13.27 6.42 23.13
CA SER A 538 -12.57 7.19 24.17
C SER A 538 -13.55 7.92 25.09
N LYS A 539 -14.62 8.50 24.53
CA LYS A 539 -15.69 9.18 25.27
C LYS A 539 -16.41 8.22 26.21
N LEU A 540 -16.77 7.02 25.72
CA LEU A 540 -17.39 6.00 26.55
C LEU A 540 -16.48 5.59 27.73
N ALA A 541 -15.17 5.46 27.48
CA ALA A 541 -14.21 5.13 28.54
C ALA A 541 -14.20 6.18 29.65
N THR A 542 -14.16 7.47 29.28
CA THR A 542 -14.22 8.58 30.25
C THR A 542 -15.49 8.52 31.09
N ILE A 543 -16.64 8.20 30.48
CA ILE A 543 -17.89 8.08 31.25
C ILE A 543 -17.83 6.91 32.21
N LEU A 544 -17.35 5.74 31.79
CA LEU A 544 -17.19 4.57 32.67
C LEU A 544 -16.27 4.90 33.86
N VAL A 545 -15.14 5.55 33.62
CA VAL A 545 -14.21 5.99 34.67
C VAL A 545 -14.91 6.91 35.68
N ASN A 546 -15.66 7.90 35.19
CA ASN A 546 -16.35 8.87 36.04
C ASN A 546 -17.58 8.30 36.77
N THR A 547 -18.05 7.12 36.38
CA THR A 547 -19.24 6.46 36.95
C THR A 547 -18.90 5.23 37.79
N GLY A 548 -17.62 5.04 38.14
CA GLY A 548 -17.17 4.05 39.13
C GLY A 548 -16.22 2.97 38.62
N ALA A 549 -15.83 3.01 37.34
CA ALA A 549 -14.86 2.02 36.83
C ALA A 549 -13.46 2.22 37.41
N LYS A 550 -13.12 3.45 37.85
CA LYS A 550 -11.81 3.78 38.39
C LYS A 550 -11.46 2.93 39.61
N GLU A 551 -12.37 2.85 40.57
CA GLU A 551 -12.19 2.11 41.82
C GLU A 551 -11.98 0.61 41.54
N ILE A 552 -12.76 0.05 40.62
CA ILE A 552 -12.65 -1.36 40.20
C ILE A 552 -11.26 -1.63 39.59
N LEU A 553 -10.81 -0.78 38.66
CA LEU A 553 -9.53 -0.95 37.96
C LEU A 553 -8.33 -0.82 38.90
N GLU A 554 -8.38 0.10 39.87
CA GLU A 554 -7.35 0.26 40.89
C GLU A 554 -7.27 -0.96 41.82
N GLU A 555 -8.41 -1.53 42.21
CA GLU A 555 -8.45 -2.75 43.04
C GLU A 555 -7.80 -3.93 42.33
N ILE A 556 -8.10 -4.12 41.04
CA ILE A 556 -7.52 -5.19 40.22
C ILE A 556 -6.01 -5.03 40.10
N THR A 557 -5.54 -3.79 39.92
CA THR A 557 -4.10 -3.49 39.86
C THR A 557 -3.40 -3.88 41.16
N ARG A 558 -4.02 -3.60 42.32
CA ARG A 558 -3.51 -4.02 43.64
C ARG A 558 -3.53 -5.54 43.81
N ASP A 559 -4.63 -6.23 43.47
CA ASP A 559 -4.74 -7.69 43.56
C ASP A 559 -3.68 -8.39 42.68
N LYS A 560 -3.46 -7.88 41.47
CA LYS A 560 -2.43 -8.39 40.57
C LYS A 560 -1.03 -8.26 41.15
N ALA A 561 -0.68 -7.08 41.67
CA ALA A 561 0.62 -6.85 42.29
C ALA A 561 0.84 -7.79 43.49
N ALA A 562 -0.19 -7.99 44.31
CA ALA A 562 -0.14 -8.93 45.44
C ALA A 562 0.06 -10.38 44.98
N LYS A 563 -0.65 -10.84 43.95
CA LYS A 563 -0.51 -12.19 43.41
C LYS A 563 0.84 -12.42 42.72
N GLN A 564 1.36 -11.43 42.00
CA GLN A 564 2.70 -11.51 41.40
C GLN A 564 3.78 -11.60 42.47
N ALA A 565 3.67 -10.82 43.55
CA ALA A 565 4.58 -10.91 44.69
C ALA A 565 4.50 -12.28 45.39
N ALA A 566 3.30 -12.82 45.57
CA ALA A 566 3.10 -14.15 46.15
C ALA A 566 3.68 -15.27 45.28
N GLU A 567 3.54 -15.18 43.95
CA GLU A 567 4.10 -16.18 43.03
C GLU A 567 5.63 -16.10 42.97
N ALA A 568 6.20 -14.89 42.97
CA ALA A 568 7.65 -14.69 43.03
C ALA A 568 8.27 -15.18 44.35
N ALA A 569 7.47 -15.29 45.41
CA ALA A 569 7.89 -15.81 46.72
C ALA A 569 7.74 -17.34 46.86
N LYS A 570 7.21 -18.05 45.85
CA LYS A 570 7.19 -19.52 45.87
C LYS A 570 8.61 -20.07 45.66
N PRO A 571 9.06 -21.01 46.51
CA PRO A 571 10.43 -21.55 46.49
C PRO A 571 10.74 -22.40 45.25
#